data_AF-B3TJG1-F1
#
_entry.id   AF-B3TJG1-F1
#
_cell.length_a   1.000
_cell.length_b   1.000
_cell.length_c   1.000
_cell.angle_alpha   90.00
_cell.angle_beta   90.00
_cell.angle_gamma   90.00
#
_symmetry.space_group_name_H-M   'P 1'
#
loop_
_entity.id
_entity.type
_entity.pdbx_description
1 polymer ?
#
loop_
_entity_poly.entity_id
_entity_poly.type
_entity_poly.pdbx_seq_one_letter_code
_entity_poly.pdbx_strand_id
1 'polypeptide(L)'
;MFGLLSKIFCFQIILTSSNSDIIENPALKRFTDAFKDDSAYKWMRARGKPSLDGCGLFFVTRDKVRNVLNVINTEEYKTIKSFIMETKMNLKEVSNAYHGTFNIISSVQRILKLIEKFKEIDDEIFYREYDILYRNIELTILEFRLKFNQKQTLIRFFDRSHEKYNESNAVFANNYETRSFIDSIDEILHFDILPIDVKTPANVLANFKNFRYSKRCLEEEINCFIKGKYKIVCPKDIFRQVSKCSFDKTDRNAVDVSKYMDVPLSCNLTVVKILMILFHYYSEVLKKNTKYNIIYKSYKYYIITWSYSLNPRLEKVVRYWLRKKIQNLSERIMIPKFSFINGLKKEYSTVMSEDTLKDPITTRLILLSCGHRLGLELITDFFKNFYINESSPITCNVCGMSIKILSSYYTNVYEFKVENNEN
;
A
#
# COMPACT_ATOMS: atom_id res chain seq x y z
N MET A 1 3.97 53.49 -1.99
CA MET A 1 4.45 52.50 -2.99
C MET A 1 4.49 51.12 -2.31
N PHE A 2 3.30 50.63 -1.93
CA PHE A 2 3.10 49.33 -1.27
C PHE A 2 2.44 48.39 -2.28
N GLY A 3 3.12 47.31 -2.61
CA GLY A 3 2.58 46.25 -3.45
C GLY A 3 2.98 44.91 -2.87
N LEU A 4 2.05 44.25 -2.19
CA LEU A 4 1.93 42.80 -2.24
C LEU A 4 0.54 42.38 -1.74
N LEU A 5 -0.41 42.39 -2.68
CA LEU A 5 -1.65 41.63 -2.65
C LEU A 5 -1.32 40.13 -2.65
N SER A 6 -1.18 39.52 -1.48
CA SER A 6 -1.17 38.06 -1.31
C SER A 6 -1.26 37.71 0.17
N LYS A 7 -2.47 37.78 0.73
CA LYS A 7 -2.92 37.06 1.93
C LYS A 7 -4.31 37.61 2.27
N ILE A 8 -5.33 36.90 1.83
CA ILE A 8 -6.68 36.72 2.40
C ILE A 8 -7.45 36.07 1.24
N PHE A 9 -7.24 34.77 1.06
CA PHE A 9 -8.34 33.91 0.65
C PHE A 9 -8.70 33.14 1.90
N CYS A 10 -9.61 33.74 2.67
CA CYS A 10 -10.48 32.98 3.55
C CYS A 10 -11.13 31.89 2.68
N PHE A 11 -10.66 30.65 2.80
CA PHE A 11 -11.50 29.52 2.45
C PHE A 11 -12.65 29.57 3.46
N GLN A 12 -13.73 30.23 3.05
CA GLN A 12 -15.03 30.07 3.67
C GLN A 12 -15.28 28.56 3.75
N ILE A 13 -15.39 28.13 5.00
CA ILE A 13 -16.10 26.93 5.40
C ILE A 13 -17.50 27.06 4.80
N ILE A 14 -17.67 26.51 3.61
CA ILE A 14 -18.97 26.05 3.16
C ILE A 14 -19.12 24.69 3.83
N LEU A 15 -19.55 24.75 5.10
CA LEU A 15 -20.49 23.78 5.66
C LEU A 15 -21.81 23.97 4.90
N THR A 16 -21.84 23.59 3.62
CA THR A 16 -23.07 23.04 3.08
C THR A 16 -22.91 21.56 3.27
N SER A 17 -23.69 21.00 4.20
CA SER A 17 -24.46 19.83 3.85
C SER A 17 -25.09 20.10 2.48
N SER A 18 -24.37 19.81 1.40
CA SER A 18 -25.05 19.61 0.14
C SER A 18 -25.97 18.44 0.43
N ASN A 19 -27.27 18.71 0.39
CA ASN A 19 -28.25 17.69 0.05
C ASN A 19 -27.70 17.03 -1.22
N SER A 20 -26.86 16.00 -1.04
CA SER A 20 -26.68 15.02 -2.08
C SER A 20 -28.06 14.40 -2.15
N ASP A 21 -28.75 14.60 -3.26
CA ASP A 21 -30.01 13.94 -3.51
C ASP A 21 -29.73 12.45 -3.34
N ILE A 22 -30.03 11.92 -2.14
CA ILE A 22 -30.09 10.50 -1.91
C ILE A 22 -31.20 10.11 -2.85
N ILE A 23 -30.84 9.45 -3.95
CA ILE A 23 -31.84 8.79 -4.79
C ILE A 23 -32.52 7.81 -3.84
N GLU A 24 -33.71 8.18 -3.34
CA GLU A 24 -34.53 7.36 -2.47
C GLU A 24 -34.98 6.16 -3.29
N ASN A 25 -34.10 5.17 -3.37
CA ASN A 25 -34.35 3.94 -4.07
C ASN A 25 -34.90 2.94 -3.04
N PRO A 26 -36.18 2.54 -3.12
CA PRO A 26 -36.81 1.65 -2.14
C PRO A 26 -36.08 0.31 -2.02
N ALA A 27 -35.56 -0.23 -3.13
CA ALA A 27 -34.76 -1.44 -3.14
C ALA A 27 -33.45 -1.27 -2.36
N LEU A 28 -32.74 -0.15 -2.54
CA LEU A 28 -31.54 0.14 -1.75
C LEU A 28 -31.87 0.28 -0.27
N LYS A 29 -32.92 1.04 0.05
CA LYS A 29 -33.36 1.27 1.43
C LYS A 29 -33.67 -0.05 2.13
N ARG A 30 -34.35 -0.98 1.44
CA ARG A 30 -34.60 -2.34 1.95
C ARG A 30 -33.30 -3.06 2.32
N PHE A 31 -32.30 -3.07 1.43
CA PHE A 31 -31.00 -3.70 1.74
C PHE A 31 -30.29 -3.02 2.92
N THR A 32 -30.27 -1.69 2.97
CA THR A 32 -29.55 -0.94 4.00
C THR A 32 -30.22 -1.02 5.37
N ASP A 33 -31.55 -1.09 5.42
CA ASP A 33 -32.34 -1.22 6.66
C ASP A 33 -32.29 -2.65 7.18
N ALA A 34 -32.46 -3.64 6.32
CA ALA A 34 -32.39 -5.04 6.71
C ALA A 34 -30.96 -5.45 7.16
N PHE A 35 -29.92 -4.81 6.63
CA PHE A 35 -28.55 -5.03 7.12
C PHE A 35 -28.29 -4.33 8.48
N LYS A 36 -29.22 -3.51 8.98
CA LYS A 36 -29.16 -2.86 10.30
C LYS A 36 -29.91 -3.64 11.38
N ASP A 37 -30.98 -4.34 11.01
CA ASP A 37 -31.92 -4.96 11.96
C ASP A 37 -31.67 -6.47 12.19
N ASP A 38 -32.57 -7.08 12.95
CA ASP A 38 -32.52 -8.50 13.31
C ASP A 38 -32.92 -9.44 12.15
N SER A 39 -33.23 -8.94 10.96
CA SER A 39 -33.65 -9.76 9.81
C SER A 39 -32.63 -10.84 9.48
N ALA A 40 -31.34 -10.52 9.55
CA ALA A 40 -30.25 -11.47 9.34
C ALA A 40 -30.26 -12.60 10.38
N TYR A 41 -30.50 -12.26 11.64
CA TYR A 41 -30.57 -13.25 12.73
C TYR A 41 -31.83 -14.12 12.61
N LYS A 42 -32.97 -13.52 12.28
CA LYS A 42 -34.23 -14.24 12.01
C LYS A 42 -34.08 -15.20 10.82
N TRP A 43 -33.48 -14.74 9.72
CA TRP A 43 -33.17 -15.56 8.55
C TRP A 43 -32.25 -16.73 8.91
N MET A 44 -31.17 -16.48 9.65
CA MET A 44 -30.25 -17.52 10.11
C MET A 44 -30.99 -18.58 10.92
N ARG A 45 -31.79 -18.15 11.92
CA ARG A 45 -32.58 -19.07 12.76
C ARG A 45 -33.57 -19.89 11.93
N ALA A 46 -34.31 -19.24 11.04
CA ALA A 46 -35.32 -19.89 10.18
C ALA A 46 -34.69 -20.95 9.24
N ARG A 47 -33.44 -20.74 8.82
CA ARG A 47 -32.71 -21.65 7.92
C ARG A 47 -31.82 -22.66 8.66
N GLY A 48 -31.91 -22.75 9.99
CA GLY A 48 -31.06 -23.65 10.78
C GLY A 48 -29.56 -23.31 10.71
N LYS A 49 -29.24 -22.03 10.44
CA LYS A 49 -27.87 -21.50 10.37
C LYS A 49 -27.27 -20.95 11.70
N PRO A 50 -27.97 -20.83 12.85
CA PRO A 50 -27.45 -20.06 13.99
C PRO A 50 -26.30 -20.77 14.74
N SER A 51 -26.07 -22.06 14.48
CA SER A 51 -25.01 -22.88 15.09
C SER A 51 -23.78 -23.06 14.18
N LEU A 52 -23.72 -22.37 13.05
CA LEU A 52 -22.75 -22.66 12.00
C LEU A 52 -21.51 -21.76 12.04
N ASP A 53 -20.46 -22.27 11.42
CA ASP A 53 -19.16 -21.63 11.23
C ASP A 53 -19.28 -20.26 10.55
N GLY A 54 -18.53 -19.27 11.06
CA GLY A 54 -18.43 -17.97 10.40
C GLY A 54 -19.52 -16.93 10.66
N CYS A 55 -20.51 -17.18 11.53
CA CYS A 55 -21.59 -16.22 11.84
C CYS A 55 -21.08 -14.81 12.20
N GLY A 56 -20.04 -14.70 13.02
CA GLY A 56 -19.45 -13.40 13.36
C GLY A 56 -18.85 -12.67 12.14
N LEU A 57 -18.18 -13.41 11.25
CA LEU A 57 -17.61 -12.86 10.02
C LEU A 57 -18.71 -12.45 9.03
N PHE A 58 -19.85 -13.14 9.03
CA PHE A 58 -21.03 -12.77 8.26
C PHE A 58 -21.60 -11.41 8.66
N PHE A 59 -21.82 -11.17 9.96
CA PHE A 59 -22.30 -9.87 10.42
C PHE A 59 -21.33 -8.74 10.09
N VAL A 60 -20.03 -8.95 10.31
CA VAL A 60 -19.00 -7.95 9.97
C VAL A 60 -18.98 -7.66 8.46
N THR A 61 -19.05 -8.69 7.63
CA THR A 61 -19.03 -8.54 6.16
C THR A 61 -20.27 -7.83 5.67
N ARG A 62 -21.46 -8.22 6.16
CA ARG A 62 -22.75 -7.58 5.88
C ARG A 62 -22.72 -6.09 6.23
N ASP A 63 -22.22 -5.73 7.41
CA ASP A 63 -22.14 -4.34 7.86
C ASP A 63 -21.20 -3.53 6.97
N LYS A 64 -20.08 -4.12 6.52
CA LYS A 64 -19.19 -3.49 5.54
C LYS A 64 -19.89 -3.31 4.17
N VAL A 65 -20.69 -4.27 3.69
CA VAL A 65 -21.50 -4.13 2.46
C VAL A 65 -22.47 -2.95 2.60
N ARG A 66 -23.21 -2.88 3.71
CA ARG A 66 -24.12 -1.76 4.01
C ARG A 66 -23.40 -0.41 3.96
N ASN A 67 -22.25 -0.32 4.63
CA ASN A 67 -21.48 0.92 4.70
C ASN A 67 -20.99 1.36 3.31
N VAL A 68 -20.62 0.43 2.44
CA VAL A 68 -20.25 0.75 1.06
C VAL A 68 -21.45 1.24 0.27
N LEU A 69 -22.58 0.51 0.33
CA LEU A 69 -23.81 0.87 -0.38
C LEU A 69 -24.31 2.27 0.00
N ASN A 70 -24.27 2.62 1.30
CA ASN A 70 -24.64 3.95 1.79
C ASN A 70 -23.78 5.08 1.20
N VAL A 71 -22.52 4.79 0.87
CA VAL A 71 -21.60 5.78 0.32
C VAL A 71 -21.76 5.87 -1.19
N ILE A 72 -21.64 4.76 -1.89
CA ILE A 72 -21.48 4.78 -3.36
C ILE A 72 -22.77 5.06 -4.13
N ASN A 73 -23.91 5.20 -3.46
CA ASN A 73 -25.18 5.49 -4.11
C ASN A 73 -25.45 6.99 -4.35
N THR A 74 -24.59 7.90 -3.89
CA THR A 74 -24.75 9.33 -4.19
C THR A 74 -23.93 9.73 -5.43
N GLU A 75 -24.37 10.78 -6.14
CA GLU A 75 -23.66 11.30 -7.32
C GLU A 75 -22.21 11.71 -7.03
N GLU A 76 -21.92 12.12 -5.79
CA GLU A 76 -20.57 12.43 -5.31
C GLU A 76 -19.59 11.26 -5.54
N TYR A 77 -20.07 10.02 -5.41
CA TYR A 77 -19.25 8.82 -5.47
C TYR A 77 -19.38 8.05 -6.78
N LYS A 78 -19.94 8.65 -7.85
CA LYS A 78 -20.14 7.99 -9.15
C LYS A 78 -18.88 7.34 -9.73
N THR A 79 -17.72 7.97 -9.53
CA THR A 79 -16.42 7.44 -9.99
C THR A 79 -16.04 6.19 -9.20
N ILE A 80 -16.26 6.18 -7.89
CA ILE A 80 -16.00 5.02 -7.03
C ILE A 80 -16.98 3.89 -7.37
N LYS A 81 -18.28 4.22 -7.53
CA LYS A 81 -19.30 3.27 -7.97
C LYS A 81 -18.88 2.61 -9.29
N SER A 82 -18.48 3.40 -10.29
CA SER A 82 -18.03 2.91 -11.59
C SER A 82 -16.80 2.00 -11.46
N PHE A 83 -15.81 2.41 -10.64
CA PHE A 83 -14.60 1.62 -10.41
C PHE A 83 -14.90 0.27 -9.74
N ILE A 84 -15.78 0.25 -8.73
CA ILE A 84 -16.25 -0.97 -8.09
C ILE A 84 -16.99 -1.85 -9.11
N MET A 85 -17.88 -1.29 -9.93
CA MET A 85 -18.68 -2.04 -10.90
C MET A 85 -17.83 -2.66 -12.03
N GLU A 86 -16.75 -1.99 -12.45
CA GLU A 86 -15.85 -2.47 -13.49
C GLU A 86 -14.76 -3.41 -12.98
N THR A 87 -14.66 -3.58 -11.65
CA THR A 87 -13.74 -4.54 -11.05
C THR A 87 -14.14 -5.96 -11.42
N LYS A 88 -13.38 -6.57 -12.35
CA LYS A 88 -13.53 -7.98 -12.73
C LYS A 88 -12.73 -8.85 -11.77
N MET A 89 -13.39 -9.85 -11.20
CA MET A 89 -12.76 -10.77 -10.24
C MET A 89 -13.42 -12.14 -10.24
N ASN A 90 -12.63 -13.15 -9.89
CA ASN A 90 -13.12 -14.47 -9.52
C ASN A 90 -12.69 -14.75 -8.07
N LEU A 91 -13.66 -14.88 -7.15
CA LEU A 91 -13.37 -15.14 -5.73
C LEU A 91 -12.51 -16.40 -5.52
N LYS A 92 -12.62 -17.40 -6.40
CA LYS A 92 -11.81 -18.63 -6.35
C LYS A 92 -10.34 -18.41 -6.72
N GLU A 93 -10.00 -17.26 -7.29
CA GLU A 93 -8.66 -16.96 -7.81
C GLU A 93 -7.95 -15.84 -7.02
N VAL A 94 -8.62 -15.20 -6.06
CA VAL A 94 -8.01 -14.12 -5.27
C VAL A 94 -7.23 -14.65 -4.08
N SER A 95 -6.19 -13.91 -3.68
CA SER A 95 -5.37 -14.30 -2.54
C SER A 95 -6.19 -14.17 -1.27
N ASN A 96 -5.86 -14.99 -0.28
CA ASN A 96 -6.42 -14.92 1.07
C ASN A 96 -6.49 -13.48 1.61
N ALA A 97 -5.46 -12.66 1.36
CA ALA A 97 -5.42 -11.26 1.80
C ALA A 97 -6.51 -10.36 1.21
N TYR A 98 -7.15 -10.78 0.12
CA TYR A 98 -8.14 -9.99 -0.62
C TYR A 98 -9.57 -10.54 -0.52
N HIS A 99 -9.72 -11.77 -0.03
CA HIS A 99 -10.99 -12.50 -0.08
C HIS A 99 -12.12 -11.78 0.67
N GLY A 100 -11.82 -11.21 1.85
CA GLY A 100 -12.80 -10.42 2.62
C GLY A 100 -13.31 -9.19 1.87
N THR A 101 -12.39 -8.40 1.28
CA THR A 101 -12.75 -7.22 0.48
C THR A 101 -13.53 -7.61 -0.76
N PHE A 102 -13.14 -8.69 -1.45
CA PHE A 102 -13.82 -9.11 -2.66
C PHE A 102 -15.19 -9.73 -2.39
N ASN A 103 -15.41 -10.34 -1.23
CA ASN A 103 -16.76 -10.77 -0.87
C ASN A 103 -17.69 -9.56 -0.73
N ILE A 104 -17.21 -8.48 -0.09
CA ILE A 104 -17.94 -7.20 0.02
C ILE A 104 -18.24 -6.63 -1.37
N ILE A 105 -17.22 -6.49 -2.23
CA ILE A 105 -17.38 -5.94 -3.59
C ILE A 105 -18.38 -6.78 -4.40
N SER A 106 -18.32 -8.11 -4.28
CA SER A 106 -19.19 -9.02 -5.04
C SER A 106 -20.65 -8.81 -4.68
N SER A 107 -20.95 -8.71 -3.37
CA SER A 107 -22.28 -8.41 -2.87
C SER A 107 -22.75 -7.03 -3.30
N VAL A 108 -21.91 -6.01 -3.15
CA VAL A 108 -22.21 -4.64 -3.60
C VAL A 108 -22.58 -4.62 -5.09
N GLN A 109 -21.78 -5.24 -5.95
CA GLN A 109 -22.05 -5.31 -7.39
C GLN A 109 -23.38 -6.01 -7.71
N ARG A 110 -23.69 -7.14 -7.03
CA ARG A 110 -24.96 -7.84 -7.22
C ARG A 110 -26.15 -6.99 -6.78
N ILE A 111 -26.05 -6.38 -5.61
CA ILE A 111 -27.11 -5.52 -5.06
C ILE A 111 -27.35 -4.32 -5.98
N LEU A 112 -26.30 -3.64 -6.45
CA LEU A 112 -26.44 -2.52 -7.39
C LEU A 112 -27.12 -2.95 -8.70
N LYS A 113 -26.77 -4.11 -9.27
CA LYS A 113 -27.44 -4.65 -10.48
C LYS A 113 -28.91 -5.00 -10.22
N LEU A 114 -29.24 -5.51 -9.04
CA LEU A 114 -30.63 -5.78 -8.65
C LEU A 114 -31.42 -4.48 -8.54
N ILE A 115 -30.84 -3.45 -7.92
CA ILE A 115 -31.46 -2.13 -7.76
C ILE A 115 -31.69 -1.43 -9.11
N GLU A 116 -30.80 -1.63 -10.08
CA GLU A 116 -30.98 -1.13 -11.46
C GLU A 116 -32.12 -1.86 -12.19
N LYS A 117 -32.34 -3.14 -11.87
CA LYS A 117 -33.34 -3.98 -12.53
C LYS A 117 -34.72 -3.91 -11.88
N PHE A 118 -34.79 -3.69 -10.56
CA PHE A 118 -36.00 -3.80 -9.78
C PHE A 118 -36.23 -2.55 -8.93
N LYS A 119 -37.43 -1.96 -9.05
CA LYS A 119 -37.85 -0.82 -8.20
C LYS A 119 -38.08 -1.23 -6.76
N GLU A 120 -38.58 -2.45 -6.55
CA GLU A 120 -38.79 -3.07 -5.26
C GLU A 120 -38.18 -4.47 -5.27
N ILE A 121 -37.61 -4.88 -4.14
CA ILE A 121 -36.97 -6.18 -3.97
C ILE A 121 -37.88 -6.98 -3.06
N ASP A 122 -38.30 -8.18 -3.45
CA ASP A 122 -39.05 -9.08 -2.57
C ASP A 122 -38.15 -9.80 -1.55
N ASP A 123 -38.76 -10.55 -0.63
CA ASP A 123 -38.02 -11.30 0.39
C ASP A 123 -37.16 -12.42 -0.20
N GLU A 124 -37.58 -13.06 -1.29
CA GLU A 124 -36.83 -14.18 -1.88
C GLU A 124 -35.52 -13.70 -2.50
N ILE A 125 -35.57 -12.60 -3.28
CA ILE A 125 -34.40 -11.95 -3.87
C ILE A 125 -33.48 -11.44 -2.77
N PHE A 126 -34.05 -10.83 -1.72
CA PHE A 126 -33.29 -10.35 -0.58
C PHE A 126 -32.56 -11.49 0.16
N TYR A 127 -33.27 -12.54 0.56
CA TYR A 127 -32.69 -13.67 1.28
C TYR A 127 -31.70 -14.47 0.44
N ARG A 128 -31.86 -14.48 -0.89
CA ARG A 128 -30.86 -15.05 -1.79
C ARG A 128 -29.50 -14.35 -1.67
N GLU A 129 -29.47 -13.04 -1.45
CA GLU A 129 -28.21 -12.33 -1.23
C GLU A 129 -27.56 -12.71 0.11
N TYR A 130 -28.36 -12.95 1.16
CA TYR A 130 -27.86 -13.54 2.41
C TYR A 130 -27.29 -14.94 2.20
N ASP A 131 -27.98 -15.81 1.45
CA ASP A 131 -27.48 -17.14 1.11
C ASP A 131 -26.13 -17.07 0.39
N ILE A 132 -25.97 -16.17 -0.59
CA ILE A 132 -24.72 -16.02 -1.35
C ILE A 132 -23.60 -15.46 -0.47
N LEU A 133 -23.86 -14.38 0.29
CA LEU A 133 -22.88 -13.78 1.18
C LEU A 133 -22.38 -14.79 2.21
N TYR A 134 -23.30 -15.54 2.81
CA TYR A 134 -23.01 -16.58 3.79
C TYR A 134 -22.19 -17.72 3.18
N ARG A 135 -22.60 -18.24 2.02
CA ARG A 135 -21.87 -19.31 1.32
C ARG A 135 -20.44 -18.90 0.94
N ASN A 136 -20.23 -17.66 0.51
CA ASN A 136 -18.89 -17.17 0.20
C ASN A 136 -17.98 -17.13 1.45
N ILE A 137 -18.56 -16.83 2.62
CA ILE A 137 -17.83 -16.85 3.89
C ILE A 137 -17.48 -18.28 4.29
N GLU A 138 -18.43 -19.21 4.19
CA GLU A 138 -18.16 -20.64 4.40
C GLU A 138 -17.03 -21.14 3.50
N LEU A 139 -17.05 -20.79 2.21
CA LEU A 139 -15.98 -21.13 1.28
C LEU A 139 -14.63 -20.53 1.69
N THR A 140 -14.61 -19.27 2.13
CA THR A 140 -13.39 -18.61 2.63
C THR A 140 -12.78 -19.38 3.80
N ILE A 141 -13.63 -19.73 4.78
CA ILE A 141 -13.24 -20.48 5.97
C ILE A 141 -12.69 -21.86 5.58
N LEU A 142 -13.38 -22.55 4.68
CA LEU A 142 -12.96 -23.87 4.19
C LEU A 142 -11.60 -23.81 3.47
N GLU A 143 -11.37 -22.79 2.63
CA GLU A 143 -10.09 -22.61 1.94
C GLU A 143 -8.94 -22.33 2.91
N PHE A 144 -9.16 -21.49 3.93
CA PHE A 144 -8.19 -21.28 5.00
C PHE A 144 -7.91 -22.59 5.73
N ARG A 145 -8.96 -23.30 6.15
CA ARG A 145 -8.87 -24.59 6.83
C ARG A 145 -8.06 -25.61 6.02
N LEU A 146 -8.29 -25.74 4.72
CA LEU A 146 -7.54 -26.67 3.87
C LEU A 146 -6.04 -26.31 3.80
N LYS A 147 -5.71 -25.03 3.70
CA LYS A 147 -4.30 -24.56 3.65
C LYS A 147 -3.57 -24.73 4.98
N PHE A 148 -4.26 -24.53 6.11
CA PHE A 148 -3.71 -24.73 7.45
C PHE A 148 -3.60 -26.21 7.81
N ASN A 149 -4.62 -27.01 7.49
CA ASN A 149 -4.60 -28.45 7.72
C ASN A 149 -3.55 -29.16 6.85
N GLN A 150 -3.32 -28.78 5.59
CA GLN A 150 -2.21 -29.35 4.81
C GLN A 150 -0.84 -29.13 5.47
N LYS A 151 -0.62 -27.99 6.13
CA LYS A 151 0.59 -27.73 6.92
C LYS A 151 0.66 -28.60 8.18
N GLN A 152 -0.45 -28.76 8.90
CA GLN A 152 -0.52 -29.66 10.05
C GLN A 152 -0.40 -31.13 9.66
N THR A 153 -0.93 -31.57 8.51
CA THR A 153 -0.78 -32.93 7.99
C THR A 153 0.67 -33.22 7.61
N LEU A 154 1.42 -32.24 7.08
CA LEU A 154 2.86 -32.34 6.86
C LEU A 154 3.65 -32.43 8.18
N ILE A 155 3.27 -31.66 9.21
CA ILE A 155 3.90 -31.72 10.54
C ILE A 155 3.56 -33.03 11.27
N ARG A 156 2.30 -33.51 11.18
CA ARG A 156 1.83 -34.78 11.74
C ARG A 156 2.31 -36.02 10.97
N PHE A 157 2.79 -35.87 9.74
CA PHE A 157 3.51 -36.95 9.04
C PHE A 157 4.90 -37.19 9.65
N PHE A 158 5.49 -36.18 10.29
CA PHE A 158 6.74 -36.30 11.05
C PHE A 158 6.51 -36.62 12.53
N ASP A 159 5.43 -36.11 13.15
CA ASP A 159 5.04 -36.45 14.52
C ASP A 159 3.89 -37.45 14.53
N ARG A 160 4.22 -38.73 14.35
CA ARG A 160 3.33 -39.82 14.77
C ARG A 160 3.41 -39.98 16.29
N SER A 161 2.65 -39.19 17.03
CA SER A 161 2.06 -39.67 18.27
C SER A 161 0.86 -38.80 18.69
N HIS A 162 -0.23 -39.52 18.93
CA HIS A 162 -1.34 -39.18 19.82
C HIS A 162 -2.45 -38.18 19.42
N GLU A 163 -3.64 -38.72 19.69
CA GLU A 163 -4.94 -38.12 20.02
C GLU A 163 -5.93 -37.79 18.90
N LYS A 164 -7.12 -38.39 19.08
CA LYS A 164 -8.37 -38.10 18.38
C LYS A 164 -8.69 -36.61 18.56
N TYR A 165 -8.21 -35.82 17.64
CA TYR A 165 -8.55 -34.42 17.55
C TYR A 165 -10.03 -34.29 17.19
N ASN A 166 -10.87 -33.90 18.15
CA ASN A 166 -12.31 -33.68 17.94
C ASN A 166 -12.52 -32.68 16.79
N GLU A 167 -13.28 -33.07 15.77
CA GLU A 167 -13.53 -32.25 14.58
C GLU A 167 -14.16 -30.89 14.93
N SER A 168 -14.96 -30.80 16.00
CA SER A 168 -15.57 -29.56 16.51
C SER A 168 -14.54 -28.53 17.00
N ASN A 169 -13.49 -28.97 17.69
CA ASN A 169 -12.43 -28.08 18.18
C ASN A 169 -11.55 -27.57 17.03
N ALA A 170 -11.29 -28.41 16.02
CA ALA A 170 -10.60 -28.01 14.80
C ALA A 170 -11.37 -26.93 14.04
N VAL A 171 -12.68 -27.12 13.94
CA VAL A 171 -13.59 -26.21 13.24
C VAL A 171 -13.63 -24.84 13.91
N PHE A 172 -13.80 -24.80 15.24
CA PHE A 172 -13.83 -23.55 16.00
C PHE A 172 -12.49 -22.78 15.90
N ALA A 173 -11.35 -23.47 16.02
CA ALA A 173 -10.03 -22.85 15.91
C ALA A 173 -9.80 -22.21 14.53
N ASN A 174 -10.17 -22.90 13.43
CA ASN A 174 -9.99 -22.38 12.07
C ASN A 174 -10.85 -21.13 11.79
N ASN A 175 -12.06 -21.05 12.34
CA ASN A 175 -12.92 -19.87 12.22
C ASN A 175 -12.30 -18.65 12.91
N TYR A 176 -11.80 -18.87 14.13
CA TYR A 176 -11.13 -17.84 14.90
C TYR A 176 -9.88 -17.33 14.16
N GLU A 177 -9.06 -18.23 13.62
CA GLU A 177 -7.87 -17.88 12.83
C GLU A 177 -8.21 -17.11 11.56
N THR A 178 -9.21 -17.55 10.80
CA THR A 178 -9.64 -16.87 9.55
C THR A 178 -10.15 -15.47 9.85
N ARG A 179 -10.98 -15.32 10.89
CA ARG A 179 -11.47 -14.02 11.33
C ARG A 179 -10.33 -13.13 11.82
N SER A 180 -9.47 -13.67 12.69
CA SER A 180 -8.29 -12.98 13.21
C SER A 180 -7.39 -12.48 12.08
N PHE A 181 -7.20 -13.27 11.02
CA PHE A 181 -6.44 -12.86 9.85
C PHE A 181 -7.10 -11.69 9.10
N ILE A 182 -8.40 -11.79 8.80
CA ILE A 182 -9.13 -10.71 8.09
C ILE A 182 -9.11 -9.43 8.92
N ASP A 183 -9.34 -9.54 10.23
CA ASP A 183 -9.30 -8.42 11.16
C ASP A 183 -7.88 -7.83 11.21
N SER A 184 -6.83 -8.67 11.21
CA SER A 184 -5.43 -8.22 11.16
C SER A 184 -5.10 -7.44 9.88
N ILE A 185 -5.64 -7.83 8.72
CA ILE A 185 -5.49 -7.04 7.49
C ILE A 185 -6.17 -5.68 7.65
N ASP A 186 -7.39 -5.64 8.18
CA ASP A 186 -8.13 -4.39 8.41
C ASP A 186 -7.39 -3.46 9.38
N GLU A 187 -6.80 -4.01 10.44
CA GLU A 187 -5.94 -3.31 11.40
C GLU A 187 -4.67 -2.76 10.75
N ILE A 188 -3.98 -3.53 9.90
CA ILE A 188 -2.81 -3.03 9.15
C ILE A 188 -3.20 -1.81 8.30
N LEU A 189 -4.31 -1.90 7.56
CA LEU A 189 -4.76 -0.77 6.75
C LEU A 189 -5.03 0.44 7.66
N HIS A 190 -5.67 0.22 8.81
CA HIS A 190 -6.10 1.29 9.72
C HIS A 190 -4.96 1.97 10.47
N PHE A 191 -4.15 1.19 11.18
CA PHE A 191 -3.14 1.71 12.10
C PHE A 191 -1.77 1.86 11.42
N ASP A 192 -1.49 1.00 10.44
CA ASP A 192 -0.16 0.88 9.84
C ASP A 192 -0.02 1.56 8.49
N ILE A 193 -1.11 1.99 7.86
CA ILE A 193 -1.08 2.71 6.59
C ILE A 193 -1.77 4.06 6.67
N LEU A 194 -3.01 4.12 7.16
CA LEU A 194 -3.78 5.37 7.08
C LEU A 194 -3.10 6.50 7.87
N PRO A 195 -3.09 7.72 7.31
CA PRO A 195 -2.67 8.90 8.04
C PRO A 195 -3.71 9.29 9.09
N ILE A 196 -3.26 9.83 10.21
CA ILE A 196 -4.14 10.25 11.33
C ILE A 196 -4.40 11.77 11.27
N ASP A 197 -3.54 12.54 10.59
CA ASP A 197 -3.67 13.98 10.43
C ASP A 197 -3.42 14.44 8.97
N VAL A 198 -3.80 15.69 8.69
CA VAL A 198 -3.71 16.32 7.36
C VAL A 198 -2.27 16.61 6.91
N LYS A 199 -1.30 16.63 7.83
CA LYS A 199 0.09 17.02 7.56
C LYS A 199 0.91 15.85 7.03
N THR A 200 0.55 14.62 7.39
CA THR A 200 1.35 13.42 7.18
C THR A 200 0.75 12.52 6.09
N PRO A 201 0.94 12.78 4.78
CA PRO A 201 0.41 11.91 3.74
C PRO A 201 1.03 10.50 3.83
N ALA A 202 0.21 9.47 3.60
CA ALA A 202 0.70 8.09 3.53
C ALA A 202 0.95 7.69 2.08
N ASN A 203 2.20 7.39 1.74
CA ASN A 203 2.58 6.85 0.42
C ASN A 203 2.87 5.35 0.53
N VAL A 204 2.24 4.54 -0.33
CA VAL A 204 2.43 3.09 -0.36
C VAL A 204 2.73 2.61 -1.77
N LEU A 205 3.70 1.69 -1.86
CA LEU A 205 4.03 0.91 -3.05
C LEU A 205 3.41 -0.47 -2.88
N ALA A 206 2.35 -0.74 -3.62
CA ALA A 206 1.79 -2.07 -3.72
C ALA A 206 2.62 -2.92 -4.70
N ASN A 207 3.14 -4.04 -4.21
CA ASN A 207 4.08 -4.85 -4.99
C ASN A 207 3.37 -5.90 -5.84
N PHE A 208 3.72 -5.97 -7.14
CA PHE A 208 3.09 -6.90 -8.07
C PHE A 208 3.31 -8.38 -7.74
N LYS A 209 4.34 -8.69 -6.94
CA LYS A 209 4.63 -10.07 -6.55
C LYS A 209 3.62 -10.58 -5.53
N ASN A 210 3.29 -9.75 -4.54
CA ASN A 210 2.32 -10.05 -3.49
C ASN A 210 2.13 -8.86 -2.53
N PHE A 211 0.95 -8.71 -1.91
CA PHE A 211 0.68 -7.80 -0.77
C PHE A 211 1.79 -7.78 0.30
N ARG A 212 2.37 -8.96 0.60
CA ARG A 212 3.41 -9.10 1.62
C ARG A 212 4.73 -8.38 1.32
N TYR A 213 4.96 -8.04 0.05
CA TYR A 213 6.15 -7.29 -0.40
C TYR A 213 5.90 -5.80 -0.57
N SER A 214 4.67 -5.35 -0.31
CA SER A 214 4.29 -3.95 -0.38
C SER A 214 5.01 -3.14 0.70
N LYS A 215 5.29 -1.87 0.38
CA LYS A 215 6.12 -0.98 1.20
C LYS A 215 5.38 0.31 1.48
N ARG A 216 5.37 0.75 2.74
CA ARG A 216 4.93 2.09 3.15
C ARG A 216 6.15 2.98 3.28
N CYS A 217 6.10 4.17 2.70
CA CYS A 217 7.16 5.14 2.90
C CYS A 217 7.07 5.76 4.29
N LEU A 218 8.23 6.00 4.90
CA LEU A 218 8.34 6.58 6.25
C LEU A 218 8.47 8.11 6.23
N GLU A 219 8.76 8.70 5.08
CA GLU A 219 8.95 10.15 4.95
C GLU A 219 7.91 10.73 3.99
N GLU A 220 7.31 11.86 4.38
CA GLU A 220 6.19 12.49 3.68
C GLU A 220 6.52 12.91 2.24
N GLU A 221 7.74 13.44 2.03
CA GLU A 221 8.22 13.92 0.73
C GLU A 221 8.73 12.78 -0.18
N ILE A 222 8.94 11.58 0.36
CA ILE A 222 9.52 10.47 -0.39
C ILE A 222 8.40 9.67 -1.04
N ASN A 223 8.26 9.91 -2.34
CA ASN A 223 7.27 9.21 -3.15
C ASN A 223 7.91 8.16 -4.08
N CYS A 224 9.21 7.88 -3.88
CA CYS A 224 10.08 7.02 -4.68
C CYS A 224 10.65 5.81 -3.94
N PHE A 225 10.26 5.56 -2.68
CA PHE A 225 10.65 4.38 -1.89
C PHE A 225 12.17 4.14 -1.81
N ILE A 226 12.90 5.21 -1.50
CA ILE A 226 14.34 5.24 -1.23
C ILE A 226 14.75 4.10 -0.28
N LYS A 227 15.88 3.43 -0.59
CA LYS A 227 16.40 2.31 0.21
C LYS A 227 16.56 2.74 1.67
N GLY A 228 16.02 1.94 2.59
CA GLY A 228 16.05 2.20 4.03
C GLY A 228 15.05 3.26 4.53
N LYS A 229 14.23 3.85 3.66
CA LYS A 229 13.22 4.88 4.00
C LYS A 229 11.79 4.41 3.79
N TYR A 230 11.59 3.10 3.92
CA TYR A 230 10.29 2.45 3.86
C TYR A 230 10.24 1.33 4.90
N LYS A 231 9.03 0.98 5.34
CA LYS A 231 8.74 -0.27 6.06
C LYS A 231 7.92 -1.21 5.19
N ILE A 232 8.04 -2.52 5.45
CA ILE A 232 7.14 -3.51 4.85
C ILE A 232 5.74 -3.29 5.45
N VAL A 233 4.70 -3.34 4.61
CA VAL A 233 3.31 -3.14 5.04
C VAL A 233 2.80 -4.33 5.86
N CYS A 234 3.06 -5.54 5.40
CA CYS A 234 2.59 -6.76 6.06
C CYS A 234 3.61 -7.23 7.12
N PRO A 235 3.23 -7.28 8.41
CA PRO A 235 4.06 -7.88 9.46
C PRO A 235 4.40 -9.34 9.18
N LYS A 236 5.50 -9.83 9.78
CA LYS A 236 6.03 -11.19 9.56
C LYS A 236 5.08 -12.31 10.02
N ASP A 237 4.26 -12.06 11.02
CA ASP A 237 3.36 -13.09 11.56
C ASP A 237 2.17 -13.34 10.62
N ILE A 238 1.69 -12.27 9.99
CA ILE A 238 0.59 -12.30 9.01
C ILE A 238 1.08 -12.79 7.64
N PHE A 239 2.36 -12.53 7.31
CA PHE A 239 3.02 -12.97 6.07
C PHE A 239 2.82 -14.47 5.77
N ARG A 240 2.80 -15.32 6.79
CA ARG A 240 2.68 -16.79 6.63
C ARG A 240 1.35 -17.23 6.02
N GLN A 241 0.35 -16.37 6.07
CA GLN A 241 -1.03 -16.66 5.67
C GLN A 241 -1.39 -16.04 4.31
N VAL A 242 -0.55 -15.14 3.79
CA VAL A 242 -0.71 -14.55 2.46
C VAL A 242 -0.10 -15.46 1.41
N SER A 243 -0.93 -16.34 0.82
CA SER A 243 -0.53 -17.20 -0.28
C SER A 243 -0.41 -16.42 -1.61
N LYS A 244 0.50 -16.86 -2.49
CA LYS A 244 0.52 -16.41 -3.88
C LYS A 244 -0.74 -16.89 -4.61
N CYS A 245 -1.31 -16.04 -5.46
CA CYS A 245 -2.25 -16.47 -6.49
C CYS A 245 -1.50 -17.03 -7.70
N SER A 246 -1.99 -18.14 -8.25
CA SER A 246 -1.69 -18.55 -9.62
C SER A 246 -2.72 -17.90 -10.55
N PHE A 247 -2.43 -16.70 -11.05
CA PHE A 247 -3.27 -16.00 -12.04
C PHE A 247 -3.08 -16.55 -13.47
N ASP A 248 -2.87 -17.85 -13.63
CA ASP A 248 -2.50 -18.44 -14.92
C ASP A 248 -3.69 -18.63 -15.88
N LYS A 249 -4.92 -18.24 -15.47
CA LYS A 249 -6.14 -18.45 -16.27
C LYS A 249 -7.07 -17.25 -16.39
N THR A 250 -6.88 -16.18 -15.64
CA THR A 250 -7.69 -14.95 -15.81
C THR A 250 -7.21 -14.20 -17.03
N ASP A 251 -8.12 -13.79 -17.91
CA ASP A 251 -7.81 -13.03 -19.12
C ASP A 251 -7.23 -11.65 -18.73
N ARG A 252 -5.90 -11.61 -18.59
CA ARG A 252 -5.12 -10.48 -18.06
C ARG A 252 -5.32 -9.19 -18.84
N ASN A 253 -5.87 -9.29 -20.06
CA ASN A 253 -6.11 -8.20 -20.99
C ASN A 253 -7.45 -7.48 -20.79
N ALA A 254 -8.32 -7.97 -19.88
CA ALA A 254 -9.70 -7.51 -19.82
C ALA A 254 -9.98 -6.39 -18.80
N VAL A 255 -9.01 -5.95 -18.00
CA VAL A 255 -9.22 -4.95 -16.93
C VAL A 255 -8.51 -3.64 -17.22
N ASP A 256 -9.22 -2.73 -17.88
CA ASP A 256 -8.76 -1.35 -18.06
C ASP A 256 -9.27 -0.47 -16.90
N VAL A 257 -8.33 -0.10 -16.04
CA VAL A 257 -8.55 0.77 -14.87
C VAL A 257 -7.79 2.09 -15.02
N SER A 258 -7.21 2.36 -16.19
CA SER A 258 -6.38 3.54 -16.45
C SER A 258 -7.15 4.84 -16.23
N LYS A 259 -8.43 4.89 -16.62
CA LYS A 259 -9.29 6.07 -16.45
C LYS A 259 -9.53 6.47 -14.98
N TYR A 260 -9.25 5.58 -14.03
CA TYR A 260 -9.33 5.87 -12.59
C TYR A 260 -7.98 6.23 -11.97
N MET A 261 -6.88 6.17 -12.73
CA MET A 261 -5.55 6.53 -12.25
C MET A 261 -5.37 8.04 -12.20
N ASP A 262 -4.58 8.51 -11.23
CA ASP A 262 -4.27 9.92 -10.96
C ASP A 262 -5.52 10.80 -10.70
N VAL A 263 -6.70 10.18 -10.56
CA VAL A 263 -7.94 10.83 -10.13
C VAL A 263 -8.02 10.81 -8.59
N PRO A 264 -8.15 11.97 -7.93
CA PRO A 264 -8.36 12.01 -6.48
C PRO A 264 -9.78 11.55 -6.12
N LEU A 265 -9.86 10.50 -5.30
CA LEU A 265 -11.10 9.95 -4.79
C LEU A 265 -11.26 10.36 -3.32
N SER A 266 -12.19 11.26 -3.04
CA SER A 266 -12.60 11.59 -1.68
C SER A 266 -13.58 10.53 -1.20
N CYS A 267 -13.36 9.92 -0.02
CA CYS A 267 -14.27 8.93 0.54
C CYS A 267 -14.03 8.66 2.03
N ASN A 268 -14.98 7.97 2.65
CA ASN A 268 -14.89 7.60 4.05
C ASN A 268 -13.91 6.43 4.28
N LEU A 269 -13.57 6.20 5.55
CA LEU A 269 -12.66 5.15 5.99
C LEU A 269 -12.93 3.76 5.38
N THR A 270 -14.19 3.33 5.32
CA THR A 270 -14.54 1.99 4.82
C THR A 270 -14.22 1.85 3.34
N VAL A 271 -14.63 2.82 2.52
CA VAL A 271 -14.37 2.81 1.07
C VAL A 271 -12.87 2.96 0.79
N VAL A 272 -12.17 3.82 1.53
CA VAL A 272 -10.71 3.97 1.40
C VAL A 272 -9.99 2.65 1.60
N LYS A 273 -10.33 1.88 2.64
CA LYS A 273 -9.74 0.55 2.89
C LYS A 273 -10.00 -0.42 1.73
N ILE A 274 -11.19 -0.39 1.14
CA ILE A 274 -11.52 -1.20 -0.05
C ILE A 274 -10.67 -0.80 -1.23
N LEU A 275 -10.55 0.50 -1.52
CA LEU A 275 -9.71 1.02 -2.61
C LEU A 275 -8.24 0.63 -2.43
N MET A 276 -7.71 0.72 -1.20
CA MET A 276 -6.35 0.27 -0.89
C MET A 276 -6.15 -1.19 -1.30
N ILE A 277 -7.03 -2.10 -0.86
CA ILE A 277 -6.94 -3.52 -1.22
C ILE A 277 -7.08 -3.74 -2.72
N LEU A 278 -7.97 -3.01 -3.40
CA LEU A 278 -8.10 -3.06 -4.85
C LEU A 278 -6.80 -2.67 -5.56
N PHE A 279 -6.13 -1.60 -5.12
CA PHE A 279 -4.86 -1.19 -5.71
C PHE A 279 -3.75 -2.22 -5.51
N HIS A 280 -3.74 -2.93 -4.37
CA HIS A 280 -2.85 -4.07 -4.17
C HIS A 280 -3.17 -5.23 -5.12
N TYR A 281 -4.45 -5.60 -5.23
CA TYR A 281 -4.88 -6.64 -6.15
C TYR A 281 -4.52 -6.33 -7.61
N TYR A 282 -4.80 -5.11 -8.07
CA TYR A 282 -4.48 -4.70 -9.44
C TYR A 282 -2.97 -4.72 -9.72
N SER A 283 -2.15 -4.38 -8.72
CA SER A 283 -0.70 -4.54 -8.84
C SER A 283 -0.31 -5.98 -9.17
N GLU A 284 -0.93 -6.96 -8.49
CA GLU A 284 -0.66 -8.38 -8.69
C GLU A 284 -1.17 -8.94 -10.02
N VAL A 285 -2.38 -8.56 -10.45
CA VAL A 285 -3.01 -9.04 -11.69
C VAL A 285 -2.34 -8.44 -12.92
N LEU A 286 -2.06 -7.14 -12.89
CA LEU A 286 -1.45 -6.42 -14.01
C LEU A 286 0.07 -6.62 -14.09
N LYS A 287 0.66 -7.33 -13.11
CA LYS A 287 2.12 -7.56 -12.99
C LYS A 287 2.93 -6.27 -13.03
N LYS A 288 2.37 -5.19 -12.49
CA LYS A 288 2.97 -3.86 -12.45
C LYS A 288 2.80 -3.29 -11.06
N ASN A 289 3.89 -2.83 -10.45
CA ASN A 289 3.80 -2.15 -9.17
C ASN A 289 2.87 -0.93 -9.29
N THR A 290 1.98 -0.75 -8.33
CA THR A 290 1.13 0.43 -8.22
C THR A 290 1.55 1.22 -6.98
N LYS A 291 1.28 2.52 -7.01
CA LYS A 291 1.55 3.41 -5.91
C LYS A 291 0.27 4.15 -5.60
N TYR A 292 -0.04 4.32 -4.33
CA TYR A 292 -1.13 5.17 -3.90
C TYR A 292 -0.69 6.12 -2.79
N ASN A 293 -1.33 7.28 -2.76
CA ASN A 293 -1.15 8.32 -1.76
C ASN A 293 -2.49 8.56 -1.06
N ILE A 294 -2.45 8.65 0.27
CA ILE A 294 -3.62 8.91 1.10
C ILE A 294 -3.38 10.18 1.92
N ILE A 295 -4.36 11.08 1.91
CA ILE A 295 -4.38 12.31 2.67
C ILE A 295 -5.62 12.29 3.56
N TYR A 296 -5.44 12.42 4.88
CA TYR A 296 -6.56 12.63 5.79
C TYR A 296 -7.14 14.03 5.56
N LYS A 297 -8.48 14.17 5.56
CA LYS A 297 -9.16 15.47 5.44
C LYS A 297 -9.75 15.91 6.78
N SER A 298 -10.80 15.23 7.23
CA SER A 298 -11.50 15.49 8.48
C SER A 298 -12.48 14.35 8.77
N TYR A 299 -12.87 14.14 10.04
CA TYR A 299 -13.93 13.20 10.43
C TYR A 299 -13.94 11.83 9.72
N LYS A 300 -12.77 11.17 9.63
CA LYS A 300 -12.59 9.86 8.95
C LYS A 300 -12.87 9.88 7.42
N TYR A 301 -12.78 11.06 6.79
CA TYR A 301 -12.71 11.22 5.34
C TYR A 301 -11.27 11.37 4.87
N TYR A 302 -10.99 10.76 3.73
CA TYR A 302 -9.66 10.75 3.12
C TYR A 302 -9.77 11.03 1.63
N ILE A 303 -8.71 11.59 1.07
CA ILE A 303 -8.47 11.56 -0.37
C ILE A 303 -7.46 10.48 -0.66
N ILE A 304 -7.76 9.61 -1.62
CA ILE A 304 -6.83 8.62 -2.14
C ILE A 304 -6.61 8.84 -3.64
N THR A 305 -5.35 8.82 -4.07
CA THR A 305 -4.93 8.86 -5.48
C THR A 305 -4.02 7.67 -5.73
N TRP A 306 -4.04 7.13 -6.94
CA TRP A 306 -3.20 5.99 -7.29
C TRP A 306 -2.74 6.02 -8.75
N SER A 307 -1.60 5.40 -9.03
CA SER A 307 -1.07 5.23 -10.38
C SER A 307 -0.08 4.08 -10.44
N TYR A 308 0.41 3.74 -11.63
CA TYR A 308 1.54 2.84 -11.75
C TYR A 308 2.80 3.44 -11.11
N SER A 309 3.56 2.60 -10.42
CA SER A 309 4.86 2.98 -9.92
C SER A 309 5.82 3.12 -11.09
N LEU A 310 6.24 4.35 -11.36
CA LEU A 310 7.37 4.61 -12.23
C LEU A 310 8.68 4.42 -11.45
N ASN A 311 9.71 3.92 -12.13
CA ASN A 311 11.06 3.96 -11.57
C ASN A 311 11.42 5.41 -11.26
N PRO A 312 11.97 5.69 -10.07
CA PRO A 312 12.30 7.05 -9.74
C PRO A 312 13.40 7.57 -10.66
N ARG A 313 13.17 8.75 -11.24
CA ARG A 313 14.21 9.42 -12.03
C ARG A 313 15.43 9.67 -11.15
N LEU A 314 16.61 9.46 -11.71
CA LEU A 314 17.90 9.65 -11.03
C LEU A 314 17.98 11.02 -10.36
N GLU A 315 17.53 12.08 -11.04
CA GLU A 315 17.58 13.43 -10.47
C GLU A 315 16.74 13.57 -9.19
N LYS A 316 15.59 12.88 -9.09
CA LYS A 316 14.74 12.93 -7.89
C LYS A 316 15.42 12.25 -6.71
N VAL A 317 16.09 11.12 -6.94
CA VAL A 317 16.84 10.38 -5.91
C VAL A 317 18.04 11.20 -5.44
N VAL A 318 18.82 11.74 -6.37
CA VAL A 318 19.99 12.59 -6.08
C VAL A 318 19.55 13.83 -5.30
N ARG A 319 18.52 14.54 -5.78
CA ARG A 319 17.99 15.75 -5.13
C ARG A 319 17.51 15.48 -3.71
N TYR A 320 16.88 14.32 -3.47
CA TYR A 320 16.46 13.93 -2.13
C TYR A 320 17.66 13.85 -1.16
N TRP A 321 18.71 13.11 -1.52
CA TRP A 321 19.90 12.97 -0.66
C TRP A 321 20.69 14.27 -0.51
N LEU A 322 20.75 15.07 -1.58
CA LEU A 322 21.33 16.40 -1.55
C LEU A 322 20.52 17.40 -0.73
N ARG A 323 19.26 17.16 -0.37
CA ARG A 323 18.52 18.08 0.52
C ARG A 323 18.73 17.75 2.00
N LYS A 324 19.00 16.49 2.32
CA LYS A 324 19.23 16.04 3.69
C LYS A 324 20.57 16.57 4.20
N LYS A 325 20.55 17.55 5.11
CA LYS A 325 21.76 18.10 5.74
C LYS A 325 22.18 17.20 6.90
N ILE A 326 23.48 16.91 7.00
CA ILE A 326 24.03 16.20 8.14
C ILE A 326 23.96 17.06 9.42
N GLN A 327 23.50 16.48 10.53
CA GLN A 327 23.29 17.22 11.79
C GLN A 327 24.56 17.38 12.62
N ASN A 328 25.37 16.31 12.74
CA ASN A 328 26.66 16.34 13.46
C ASN A 328 27.77 15.95 12.50
N LEU A 329 28.36 16.91 11.78
CA LEU A 329 29.43 16.62 10.83
C LEU A 329 30.78 16.37 11.54
N SER A 330 31.07 17.13 12.59
CA SER A 330 32.34 17.10 13.34
C SER A 330 32.63 15.73 13.98
N GLU A 331 31.59 14.98 14.33
CA GLU A 331 31.70 13.67 14.97
C GLU A 331 31.86 12.51 13.95
N ARG A 332 31.95 12.83 12.65
CA ARG A 332 31.97 11.81 11.59
C ARG A 332 33.38 11.57 11.09
N ILE A 333 33.69 10.30 10.89
CA ILE A 333 34.88 9.87 10.16
C ILE A 333 34.77 10.39 8.73
N MET A 334 35.78 11.11 8.26
CA MET A 334 35.85 11.66 6.90
C MET A 334 37.23 11.39 6.31
N ILE A 335 37.28 10.71 5.17
CA ILE A 335 38.51 10.44 4.44
C ILE A 335 38.75 11.61 3.49
N PRO A 336 39.79 12.45 3.64
CA PRO A 336 39.95 13.74 2.96
C PRO A 336 40.06 13.71 1.44
N LYS A 337 40.43 12.59 0.85
CA LYS A 337 40.58 12.42 -0.61
C LYS A 337 39.40 11.66 -1.22
N PHE A 338 39.09 11.94 -2.48
CA PHE A 338 38.12 11.18 -3.28
C PHE A 338 38.38 11.34 -4.78
N SER A 339 38.05 10.31 -5.57
CA SER A 339 38.34 10.22 -7.01
C SER A 339 37.21 9.56 -7.80
N PHE A 340 37.30 9.61 -9.13
CA PHE A 340 36.28 9.06 -10.03
C PHE A 340 36.28 7.53 -10.11
N ILE A 341 35.10 6.93 -10.30
CA ILE A 341 34.87 5.48 -10.32
C ILE A 341 35.70 4.75 -11.38
N ASN A 342 36.04 5.42 -12.49
CA ASN A 342 36.75 4.81 -13.63
C ASN A 342 38.24 5.19 -13.73
N GLY A 343 38.86 5.67 -12.64
CA GLY A 343 40.28 6.03 -12.65
C GLY A 343 40.62 7.23 -13.56
N LEU A 344 39.63 8.06 -13.91
CA LEU A 344 39.89 9.33 -14.59
C LEU A 344 40.74 10.24 -13.69
N LYS A 345 41.76 10.85 -14.31
CA LYS A 345 42.93 11.59 -13.79
C LYS A 345 42.70 12.70 -12.73
N LYS A 346 41.47 12.95 -12.31
CA LYS A 346 41.14 14.06 -11.40
C LYS A 346 40.79 13.55 -10.03
N GLU A 347 41.70 13.77 -9.09
CA GLU A 347 41.48 13.57 -7.67
C GLU A 347 41.10 14.88 -7.00
N TYR A 348 40.30 14.80 -5.95
CA TYR A 348 39.91 15.94 -5.14
C TYR A 348 40.19 15.70 -3.66
N SER A 349 40.48 16.78 -2.95
CA SER A 349 40.63 16.80 -1.49
C SER A 349 39.70 17.85 -0.89
N THR A 350 39.20 17.62 0.32
CA THR A 350 38.55 18.69 1.12
C THR A 350 39.55 19.48 1.96
N VAL A 351 40.83 19.12 1.89
CA VAL A 351 41.93 19.76 2.62
C VAL A 351 42.92 20.27 1.58
N MET A 352 43.25 21.56 1.66
CA MET A 352 44.26 22.17 0.81
C MET A 352 45.65 21.63 1.19
N SER A 353 46.45 21.27 0.20
CA SER A 353 47.87 20.91 0.36
C SER A 353 48.70 21.49 -0.78
N GLU A 354 50.02 21.34 -0.69
CA GLU A 354 50.96 21.74 -1.75
C GLU A 354 50.69 21.03 -3.08
N ASP A 355 50.10 19.84 -3.04
CA ASP A 355 49.73 19.01 -4.20
C ASP A 355 48.41 19.40 -4.84
N THR A 356 47.68 20.37 -4.26
CA THR A 356 46.36 20.80 -4.75
C THR A 356 46.43 22.16 -5.46
N LEU A 357 45.50 22.39 -6.39
CA LEU A 357 45.23 23.71 -6.95
C LEU A 357 44.70 24.64 -5.86
N LYS A 358 45.13 25.91 -5.89
CA LYS A 358 44.79 26.90 -4.85
C LYS A 358 43.32 27.34 -4.89
N ASP A 359 42.68 27.26 -6.04
CA ASP A 359 41.30 27.72 -6.21
C ASP A 359 40.30 26.64 -5.78
N PRO A 360 39.56 26.85 -4.67
CA PRO A 360 38.58 25.87 -4.21
C PRO A 360 37.30 25.90 -5.03
N ILE A 361 36.66 24.74 -5.14
CA ILE A 361 35.31 24.59 -5.66
C ILE A 361 34.36 24.42 -4.46
N THR A 362 33.49 25.39 -4.21
CA THR A 362 32.43 25.25 -3.21
C THR A 362 31.34 24.35 -3.76
N THR A 363 31.15 23.17 -3.18
CA THR A 363 30.18 22.20 -3.67
C THR A 363 29.50 21.44 -2.54
N ARG A 364 28.45 20.69 -2.89
CA ARG A 364 27.74 19.82 -1.96
C ARG A 364 28.21 18.39 -2.12
N LEU A 365 28.69 17.81 -1.03
CA LEU A 365 29.12 16.41 -0.97
C LEU A 365 28.08 15.56 -0.24
N ILE A 366 28.05 14.27 -0.56
CA ILE A 366 27.32 13.23 0.16
C ILE A 366 28.34 12.41 0.95
N LEU A 367 28.11 12.23 2.25
CA LEU A 367 28.95 11.40 3.13
C LEU A 367 28.40 9.98 3.22
N LEU A 368 29.27 8.99 3.00
CA LEU A 368 28.99 7.58 3.19
C LEU A 368 29.44 7.14 4.59
N SER A 369 28.82 6.07 5.11
CA SER A 369 29.13 5.57 6.46
C SER A 369 30.56 5.05 6.64
N CYS A 370 31.28 4.73 5.55
CA CYS A 370 32.69 4.36 5.59
C CYS A 370 33.64 5.58 5.61
N GLY A 371 33.11 6.81 5.62
CA GLY A 371 33.89 8.05 5.62
C GLY A 371 34.26 8.58 4.23
N HIS A 372 34.10 7.78 3.17
CA HIS A 372 34.21 8.24 1.79
C HIS A 372 33.07 9.19 1.41
N ARG A 373 33.32 10.03 0.41
CA ARG A 373 32.41 11.09 -0.02
C ARG A 373 32.18 11.05 -1.52
N LEU A 374 31.00 11.49 -1.92
CA LEU A 374 30.60 11.63 -3.31
C LEU A 374 30.35 13.10 -3.59
N GLY A 375 30.98 13.64 -4.63
CA GLY A 375 30.88 15.05 -5.02
C GLY A 375 30.87 15.23 -6.53
N LEU A 376 30.41 16.38 -7.01
CA LEU A 376 30.44 16.69 -8.45
C LEU A 376 29.69 15.60 -9.25
N GLU A 377 30.26 15.14 -10.37
CA GLU A 377 29.64 14.13 -11.24
C GLU A 377 29.59 12.74 -10.59
N LEU A 378 30.44 12.46 -9.58
CA LEU A 378 30.44 11.16 -8.85
C LEU A 378 29.11 10.84 -8.19
N ILE A 379 28.36 11.86 -7.81
CA ILE A 379 27.05 11.67 -7.21
C ILE A 379 26.15 10.95 -8.21
N THR A 380 26.05 11.49 -9.42
CA THR A 380 25.21 10.94 -10.48
C THR A 380 25.63 9.52 -10.85
N ASP A 381 26.93 9.29 -11.03
CA ASP A 381 27.48 7.98 -11.39
C ASP A 381 27.26 6.94 -10.30
N PHE A 382 27.49 7.32 -9.03
CA PHE A 382 27.24 6.44 -7.90
C PHE A 382 25.77 5.99 -7.84
N PHE A 383 24.84 6.94 -7.96
CA PHE A 383 23.42 6.61 -7.89
C PHE A 383 22.96 5.76 -9.07
N LYS A 384 23.49 6.03 -10.26
CA LYS A 384 23.19 5.26 -11.48
C LYS A 384 23.70 3.82 -11.39
N ASN A 385 24.94 3.62 -10.94
CA ASN A 385 25.63 2.33 -11.02
C ASN A 385 25.44 1.46 -9.77
N PHE A 386 25.41 2.05 -8.57
CA PHE A 386 25.47 1.31 -7.29
C PHE A 386 24.21 1.46 -6.42
N TYR A 387 23.39 2.50 -6.65
CA TYR A 387 22.21 2.73 -5.82
C TYR A 387 20.92 2.18 -6.42
N ILE A 388 20.55 2.63 -7.62
CA ILE A 388 19.22 2.34 -8.22
C ILE A 388 19.14 0.89 -8.71
N ASN A 389 20.21 0.38 -9.32
CA ASN A 389 20.19 -0.90 -10.02
C ASN A 389 20.47 -2.12 -9.14
N GLU A 390 20.92 -1.93 -7.90
CA GLU A 390 21.29 -3.04 -7.03
C GLU A 390 20.13 -3.49 -6.11
N SER A 391 19.89 -4.80 -6.03
CA SER A 391 19.02 -5.41 -5.01
C SER A 391 19.72 -5.65 -3.66
N SER A 392 21.05 -5.54 -3.64
CA SER A 392 21.96 -5.73 -2.52
C SER A 392 22.04 -4.52 -1.58
N PRO A 393 22.62 -4.70 -0.37
CA PRO A 393 23.13 -3.59 0.43
C PRO A 393 24.03 -2.71 -0.44
N ILE A 394 23.89 -1.40 -0.30
CA ILE A 394 24.65 -0.44 -1.11
C ILE A 394 26.13 -0.58 -0.74
N THR A 395 27.01 -0.74 -1.73
CA THR A 395 28.46 -0.84 -1.52
C THR A 395 29.14 0.48 -1.83
N CYS A 396 30.26 0.74 -1.16
CA CYS A 396 31.13 1.86 -1.49
C CYS A 396 31.94 1.53 -2.75
N ASN A 397 31.90 2.40 -3.75
CA ASN A 397 32.67 2.24 -4.99
C ASN A 397 34.19 2.33 -4.80
N VAL A 398 34.67 2.79 -3.64
CA VAL A 398 36.09 2.94 -3.32
C VAL A 398 36.61 1.75 -2.52
N CYS A 399 36.01 1.46 -1.37
CA CYS A 399 36.49 0.39 -0.48
C CYS A 399 35.72 -0.94 -0.54
N GLY A 400 34.67 -1.04 -1.37
CA GLY A 400 33.85 -2.25 -1.52
C GLY A 400 32.96 -2.60 -0.31
N MET A 401 33.12 -1.92 0.83
CA MET A 401 32.33 -2.17 2.03
C MET A 401 30.84 -1.85 1.83
N SER A 402 29.97 -2.57 2.53
CA SER A 402 28.55 -2.20 2.67
C SER A 402 28.42 -0.89 3.43
N ILE A 403 27.64 0.06 2.88
CA ILE A 403 27.49 1.41 3.42
C ILE A 403 26.04 1.86 3.54
N LYS A 404 25.86 2.92 4.32
CA LYS A 404 24.67 3.76 4.34
C LYS A 404 25.05 5.16 3.84
N ILE A 405 24.15 5.79 3.09
CA ILE A 405 24.26 7.22 2.80
C ILE A 405 23.82 7.97 4.06
N LEU A 406 24.72 8.75 4.65
CA LEU A 406 24.42 9.47 5.89
C LEU A 406 23.57 10.71 5.60
N SER A 407 24.10 11.64 4.80
CA SER A 407 23.44 12.87 4.35
C SER A 407 24.43 13.67 3.50
N SER A 408 24.09 14.92 3.18
CA SER A 408 24.92 15.85 2.44
C SER A 408 25.36 17.06 3.27
N TYR A 409 26.42 17.73 2.83
CA TYR A 409 26.94 18.96 3.43
C TYR A 409 27.68 19.80 2.38
N TYR A 410 27.76 21.12 2.62
CA TYR A 410 28.57 22.01 1.78
C TYR A 410 30.00 22.07 2.30
N THR A 411 30.96 22.12 1.39
CA THR A 411 32.38 22.30 1.71
C THR A 411 33.15 22.80 0.49
N ASN A 412 34.41 23.15 0.71
CA ASN A 412 35.35 23.48 -0.34
C ASN A 412 36.11 22.22 -0.73
N VAL A 413 36.26 21.99 -2.03
CA VAL A 413 37.10 20.91 -2.57
C VAL A 413 38.19 21.49 -3.45
N TYR A 414 39.38 20.92 -3.38
CA TYR A 414 40.58 21.31 -4.12
C TYR A 414 40.96 20.17 -5.06
N GLU A 415 41.19 20.48 -6.33
CA GLU A 415 41.65 19.51 -7.33
C GLU A 415 43.15 19.24 -7.14
N PHE A 416 43.59 17.98 -7.24
CA PHE A 416 45.02 17.66 -7.26
C PHE A 416 45.68 18.13 -8.56
N LYS A 417 46.93 18.59 -8.45
CA LYS A 417 47.78 18.87 -9.61
C LYS A 417 48.01 17.55 -10.34
N VAL A 418 47.73 17.52 -11.64
CA VAL A 418 48.06 16.35 -12.48
C VAL A 418 49.58 16.33 -12.62
N GLU A 419 50.25 15.32 -12.08
CA GLU A 419 51.64 15.07 -12.42
C GLU A 419 51.69 14.70 -13.91
N ASN A 420 52.23 15.61 -14.72
CA ASN A 420 52.68 15.25 -16.06
C ASN A 420 53.86 14.30 -15.88
N ASN A 421 53.58 13.00 -15.85
CA ASN A 421 54.59 12.00 -16.15
C ASN A 421 54.88 12.10 -17.66
N GLU A 422 55.64 13.13 -18.03
CA GLU A 422 56.41 13.17 -19.27
C GLU A 422 57.56 12.17 -19.10
N ASN A 423 57.35 10.95 -19.59
CA ASN A 423 58.43 10.05 -19.97
C ASN A 423 58.76 10.27 -21.44
#